data_AF-E9I3I5-F1
#
_entry.id   AF-E9I3I5-F1
#
_cell.length_a   1.000
_cell.length_b   1.000
_cell.length_c   1.000
_cell.angle_alpha   90.00
_cell.angle_beta   90.00
_cell.angle_gamma   90.00
#
_symmetry.space_group_name_H-M   'P 1'
#
loop_
_entity.id
_entity.type
_entity.pdbx_description
1 polymer ?
#
loop_
_entity_poly.entity_id
_entity_poly.type
_entity_poly.pdbx_seq_one_letter_code
_entity_poly.pdbx_strand_id
1 'polypeptide(L)'
;VLANADANTYVSGIGVHWYQNFIAPPSVLTTTHEKFPDRFILATEACEGTFPKETVVLGAWERLESYAKDIIENLNNWAVGWVDWNLALDEGGGPNWSENFVDSPIIVNNTNDEFYKQPMFYAMGHFSKYIPENSVRVNIEISNDTTIIGSAFVLPDGNRAVVILNQSDEEKTIVLNDAELGSLEFF
;
A
#
# COMPACT_ATOMS: atom_id res chain seq x y z
N VAL A 1 -6.69 -23.57 10.19
CA VAL A 1 -8.03 -23.15 9.70
C VAL A 1 -8.30 -23.73 8.32
N LEU A 2 -7.60 -23.29 7.27
CA LEU A 2 -7.91 -23.69 5.88
C LEU A 2 -7.68 -25.18 5.56
N ALA A 3 -6.84 -25.89 6.32
CA ALA A 3 -6.69 -27.34 6.20
C ALA A 3 -7.84 -28.15 6.85
N ASN A 4 -8.73 -27.51 7.61
CA ASN A 4 -9.92 -28.14 8.17
C ASN A 4 -11.09 -27.93 7.20
N ALA A 5 -11.66 -29.03 6.69
CA ALA A 5 -12.68 -29.00 5.65
C ALA A 5 -13.92 -28.20 6.05
N ASP A 6 -14.43 -28.39 7.28
CA ASP A 6 -15.62 -27.69 7.77
C ASP A 6 -15.36 -26.18 7.88
N ALA A 7 -14.24 -25.80 8.50
CA ALA A 7 -13.87 -24.40 8.66
C ALA A 7 -13.64 -23.71 7.31
N ASN A 8 -13.03 -24.41 6.34
CA ASN A 8 -12.71 -23.84 5.04
C ASN A 8 -13.94 -23.42 4.23
N THR A 9 -15.11 -24.01 4.48
CA THR A 9 -16.36 -23.62 3.80
C THR A 9 -16.86 -22.22 4.19
N TYR A 10 -16.41 -21.70 5.34
CA TYR A 10 -16.85 -20.41 5.86
C TYR A 10 -15.84 -19.27 5.62
N VAL A 11 -14.67 -19.57 5.05
CA VAL A 11 -13.58 -18.60 4.89
C VAL A 11 -13.41 -18.24 3.42
N SER A 12 -13.65 -16.97 3.09
CA SER A 12 -13.46 -16.46 1.71
C SER A 12 -12.03 -15.99 1.45
N GLY A 13 -11.31 -15.54 2.48
CA GLY A 13 -10.00 -14.94 2.35
C GLY A 13 -9.30 -14.75 3.68
N ILE A 14 -8.16 -14.07 3.64
CA ILE A 14 -7.22 -13.91 4.75
C ILE A 14 -6.93 -12.41 4.92
N GLY A 15 -7.20 -11.87 6.11
CA GLY A 15 -6.79 -10.51 6.49
C GLY A 15 -5.38 -10.49 7.05
N VAL A 16 -4.56 -9.51 6.67
CA VAL A 16 -3.18 -9.31 7.16
C VAL A 16 -2.93 -7.85 7.54
N HIS A 17 -2.02 -7.63 8.50
CA HIS A 17 -1.64 -6.31 9.01
C HIS A 17 -0.13 -6.10 8.84
N TRP A 18 0.32 -4.85 8.82
CA TRP A 18 1.68 -4.44 8.40
C TRP A 18 2.78 -4.41 9.49
N TYR A 19 2.43 -4.23 10.76
CA TYR A 19 3.34 -3.73 11.81
C TYR A 19 4.57 -4.59 12.18
N GLN A 20 4.73 -5.77 11.57
CA GLN A 20 5.87 -6.66 11.79
C GLN A 20 6.51 -7.17 10.48
N ASN A 21 6.46 -6.37 9.40
CA ASN A 21 7.09 -6.74 8.13
C ASN A 21 8.60 -7.05 8.24
N PHE A 22 9.29 -6.53 9.26
CA PHE A 22 10.70 -6.86 9.55
C PHE A 22 10.91 -8.31 10.02
N ILE A 23 9.86 -8.99 10.51
CA ILE A 23 9.85 -10.41 10.89
C ILE A 23 9.20 -11.25 9.78
N ALA A 24 8.09 -10.76 9.22
CA ALA A 24 7.31 -11.45 8.20
C ALA A 24 7.24 -10.60 6.93
N PRO A 25 8.20 -10.74 6.00
CA PRO A 25 8.22 -9.94 4.78
C PRO A 25 7.02 -10.27 3.87
N PRO A 26 6.70 -9.40 2.90
CA PRO A 26 5.57 -9.59 1.98
C PRO A 26 5.57 -10.93 1.21
N SER A 27 6.73 -11.58 1.04
CA SER A 27 6.84 -12.90 0.40
C SER A 27 6.09 -14.02 1.13
N VAL A 28 5.76 -13.84 2.42
CA VAL A 28 4.91 -14.77 3.18
C VAL A 28 3.48 -14.79 2.62
N LEU A 29 3.01 -13.69 2.01
CA LEU A 29 1.72 -13.64 1.33
C LEU A 29 1.74 -14.53 0.08
N THR A 30 2.83 -14.49 -0.70
CA THR A 30 3.03 -15.42 -1.84
C THR A 30 3.04 -16.87 -1.39
N THR A 31 3.76 -17.19 -0.30
CA THR A 31 3.76 -18.56 0.26
C THR A 31 2.35 -19.00 0.70
N THR A 32 1.54 -18.06 1.19
CA THR A 32 0.15 -18.32 1.60
C THR A 32 -0.76 -18.56 0.40
N HIS A 33 -0.65 -17.72 -0.63
CA HIS A 33 -1.37 -17.85 -1.88
C HIS A 33 -1.05 -19.18 -2.58
N GLU A 34 0.22 -19.57 -2.68
CA GLU A 34 0.63 -20.85 -3.26
C GLU A 34 0.00 -22.07 -2.56
N LYS A 35 -0.22 -21.99 -1.25
CA LYS A 35 -0.87 -23.05 -0.47
C LYS A 35 -2.40 -23.04 -0.59
N PHE A 36 -3.00 -21.86 -0.75
CA PHE A 36 -4.44 -21.65 -0.76
C PHE A 36 -4.85 -20.64 -1.85
N PRO A 37 -4.68 -21.00 -3.14
CA PRO A 37 -4.83 -20.04 -4.25
C PRO A 37 -6.27 -19.59 -4.50
N ASP A 38 -7.26 -20.32 -3.96
CA ASP A 38 -8.69 -20.02 -4.05
C ASP A 38 -9.18 -19.09 -2.92
N ARG A 39 -8.24 -18.50 -2.15
CA ARG A 39 -8.51 -17.56 -1.05
C ARG A 39 -7.82 -16.24 -1.35
N PHE A 40 -8.59 -15.15 -1.32
CA PHE A 40 -8.00 -13.82 -1.47
C PHE A 40 -7.23 -13.43 -0.21
N ILE A 41 -6.24 -12.55 -0.37
CA ILE A 41 -5.51 -11.93 0.73
C ILE A 41 -5.83 -10.44 0.71
N LEU A 42 -6.18 -9.86 1.85
CA LEU A 42 -6.48 -8.44 2.00
C LEU A 42 -5.60 -7.86 3.10
N ALA A 43 -4.81 -6.82 2.81
CA ALA A 43 -4.19 -6.03 3.85
C ALA A 43 -5.28 -5.16 4.49
N THR A 44 -5.75 -5.58 5.66
CA THR A 44 -6.94 -5.03 6.32
C THR A 44 -6.63 -3.83 7.21
N GLU A 45 -5.36 -3.61 7.54
CA GLU A 45 -4.94 -2.52 8.40
C GLU A 45 -3.43 -2.25 8.27
N ALA A 46 -3.08 -0.96 8.21
CA ALA A 46 -1.73 -0.46 8.33
C ALA A 46 -1.75 0.98 8.87
N CYS A 47 -0.74 1.36 9.66
CA CYS A 47 -0.49 2.75 10.01
C CYS A 47 0.99 3.02 10.33
N GLU A 48 1.39 4.28 10.17
CA GLU A 48 2.68 4.80 10.60
C GLU A 48 2.62 5.36 12.03
N GLY A 49 3.78 5.61 12.63
CA GLY A 49 3.86 6.21 13.97
C GLY A 49 3.70 5.23 15.14
N THR A 50 3.79 3.91 14.89
CA THR A 50 3.72 2.86 15.93
C THR A 50 5.03 2.66 16.70
N PHE A 51 6.16 3.22 16.23
CA PHE A 51 7.51 3.02 16.80
C PHE A 51 8.18 4.35 17.21
N PRO A 52 9.10 4.33 18.19
CA PRO A 52 9.05 5.23 19.35
C PRO A 52 9.79 6.57 19.20
N LYS A 53 9.64 7.30 18.08
CA LYS A 53 10.19 8.66 18.01
C LYS A 53 9.12 9.74 18.02
N GLU A 54 8.17 9.70 17.09
CA GLU A 54 7.13 10.73 16.94
C GLU A 54 5.86 10.10 16.38
N THR A 55 4.71 10.37 17.01
CA THR A 55 3.41 9.84 16.61
C THR A 55 2.95 10.49 15.30
N VAL A 56 2.61 11.78 15.33
CA VAL A 56 2.25 12.58 14.16
C VAL A 56 3.45 13.41 13.74
N VAL A 57 3.81 13.35 12.46
CA VAL A 57 4.87 14.17 11.87
C VAL A 57 4.28 14.84 10.63
N LEU A 58 3.95 16.13 10.74
CA LEU A 58 3.31 16.86 9.65
C LEU A 58 4.28 17.01 8.47
N GLY A 59 3.87 16.54 7.29
CA GLY A 59 4.67 16.63 6.06
C GLY A 59 5.76 15.58 5.90
N ALA A 60 5.77 14.51 6.70
CA ALA A 60 6.75 13.42 6.61
C ALA A 60 6.70 12.71 5.24
N TRP A 61 7.72 12.92 4.42
CA TRP A 61 7.83 12.32 3.08
C TRP A 61 8.17 10.83 3.16
N GLU A 62 9.00 10.45 4.13
CA GLU A 62 9.37 9.06 4.40
C GLU A 62 8.15 8.18 4.69
N ARG A 63 7.08 8.74 5.28
CA ARG A 63 5.82 8.01 5.51
C ARG A 63 5.03 7.78 4.23
N LEU A 64 5.14 8.68 3.25
CA LEU A 64 4.62 8.44 1.89
C LEU A 64 5.36 7.29 1.22
N GLU A 65 6.69 7.29 1.28
CA GLU A 65 7.51 6.23 0.69
C GLU A 65 7.20 4.87 1.33
N SER A 66 7.03 4.86 2.65
CA SER A 66 6.64 3.68 3.43
C SER A 66 5.28 3.12 3.00
N TYR A 67 4.24 3.97 2.91
CA TYR A 67 2.91 3.56 2.43
C TYR A 67 2.95 3.07 0.97
N ALA A 68 3.58 3.83 0.08
CA ALA A 68 3.64 3.47 -1.34
C ALA A 68 4.40 2.15 -1.54
N LYS A 69 5.51 1.95 -0.82
CA LYS A 69 6.26 0.70 -0.83
C LYS A 69 5.43 -0.46 -0.34
N ASP A 70 4.78 -0.35 0.81
CA ASP A 70 4.00 -1.45 1.38
C ASP A 70 2.81 -1.82 0.47
N ILE A 71 2.12 -0.84 -0.11
CA ILE A 71 1.05 -1.08 -1.08
C ILE A 71 1.59 -1.82 -2.33
N ILE A 72 2.70 -1.36 -2.91
CA ILE A 72 3.35 -2.02 -4.07
C ILE A 72 3.74 -3.46 -3.72
N GLU A 73 4.39 -3.67 -2.57
CA GLU A 73 4.84 -4.99 -2.15
C GLU A 73 3.66 -5.94 -1.88
N ASN A 74 2.59 -5.48 -1.23
CA ASN A 74 1.39 -6.29 -0.99
C ASN A 74 0.69 -6.68 -2.29
N LEU A 75 0.43 -5.72 -3.19
CA LEU A 75 -0.18 -5.96 -4.50
C LEU A 75 0.71 -6.87 -5.36
N ASN A 76 2.03 -6.74 -5.21
CA ASN A 76 2.99 -7.61 -5.90
C ASN A 76 3.05 -9.04 -5.31
N ASN A 77 2.51 -9.27 -4.11
CA ASN A 77 2.45 -10.56 -3.41
C ASN A 77 1.00 -11.01 -3.14
N TRP A 78 0.12 -10.90 -4.14
CA TRP A 78 -1.23 -11.46 -4.16
C TRP A 78 -2.28 -10.82 -3.24
N ALA A 79 -1.96 -9.72 -2.55
CA ALA A 79 -2.99 -8.95 -1.89
C ALA A 79 -3.93 -8.33 -2.95
N VAL A 80 -5.24 -8.41 -2.71
CA VAL A 80 -6.28 -7.86 -3.60
C VAL A 80 -6.70 -6.45 -3.22
N GLY A 81 -6.17 -5.92 -2.12
CA GLY A 81 -6.46 -4.59 -1.61
C GLY A 81 -5.62 -4.26 -0.39
N TRP A 82 -5.71 -3.00 0.02
CA TRP A 82 -4.97 -2.43 1.14
C TRP A 82 -5.82 -1.38 1.83
N VAL A 83 -5.85 -1.41 3.17
CA VAL A 83 -6.74 -0.58 3.98
C VAL A 83 -5.92 0.13 5.06
N ASP A 84 -6.00 1.46 5.05
CA ASP A 84 -5.44 2.33 6.09
C ASP A 84 -6.19 2.17 7.42
N TRP A 85 -5.56 2.56 8.52
CA TRP A 85 -6.16 2.43 9.85
C TRP A 85 -7.18 3.54 10.18
N ASN A 86 -6.73 4.69 10.66
CA ASN A 86 -7.61 5.80 11.03
C ASN A 86 -7.71 6.79 9.87
N LEU A 87 -8.92 7.02 9.37
CA LEU A 87 -9.17 8.01 8.30
C LEU A 87 -8.69 9.42 8.64
N ALA A 88 -8.79 9.80 9.91
CA ALA A 88 -8.29 11.07 10.43
C ALA A 88 -7.97 10.95 11.93
N LEU A 89 -6.98 11.70 12.40
CA LEU A 89 -6.62 11.87 13.81
C LEU A 89 -6.37 13.35 14.13
N ASP A 90 -6.26 13.70 15.41
CA ASP A 90 -5.81 15.04 15.82
C ASP A 90 -4.27 15.19 15.73
N GLU A 91 -3.77 16.40 16.01
CA GLU A 91 -2.34 16.72 15.98
C GLU A 91 -1.50 15.88 16.98
N GLY A 92 -2.14 15.21 17.94
CA GLY A 92 -1.50 14.28 18.88
C GLY A 92 -1.61 12.80 18.47
N GLY A 93 -2.27 12.48 17.35
CA GLY A 93 -2.51 11.10 16.90
C GLY A 93 -3.65 10.40 17.65
N GLY A 94 -4.56 11.18 18.23
CA GLY A 94 -5.69 10.71 19.02
C GLY A 94 -7.07 11.13 18.45
N PRO A 95 -8.13 10.98 19.26
CA PRO A 95 -8.12 10.48 20.64
C PRO A 95 -7.91 8.96 20.73
N ASN A 96 -7.16 8.49 21.73
CA ASN A 96 -7.01 7.07 22.05
C ASN A 96 -7.00 6.89 23.57
N TRP A 97 -7.95 6.12 24.11
CA TRP A 97 -8.11 5.96 25.57
C TRP A 97 -6.95 5.22 26.25
N SER A 98 -6.21 4.41 25.50
CA SER A 98 -5.06 3.63 25.98
C SER A 98 -3.73 4.30 25.64
N GLU A 99 -3.76 5.55 25.18
CA GLU A 99 -2.59 6.34 24.78
C GLU A 99 -1.76 5.67 23.66
N ASN A 100 -2.38 4.79 22.87
CA ASN A 100 -1.76 4.14 21.71
C ASN A 100 -1.95 5.00 20.46
N PHE A 101 -1.32 6.17 20.46
CA PHE A 101 -1.43 7.14 19.39
C PHE A 101 -0.57 6.74 18.19
N VAL A 102 -1.06 7.05 16.98
CA VAL A 102 -0.39 6.75 15.69
C VAL A 102 -0.56 7.95 14.73
N ASP A 103 0.08 7.91 13.57
CA ASP A 103 -0.20 8.91 12.52
C ASP A 103 -1.47 8.56 11.73
N SER A 104 -1.96 9.52 10.96
CA SER A 104 -3.05 9.33 10.01
C SER A 104 -2.80 10.16 8.75
N PRO A 105 -3.25 9.70 7.57
CA PRO A 105 -3.20 10.48 6.33
C PRO A 105 -3.90 11.85 6.40
N ILE A 106 -4.84 12.06 7.33
CA ILE A 106 -5.48 13.35 7.58
C ILE A 106 -5.33 13.71 9.05
N ILE A 107 -4.76 14.89 9.31
CA ILE A 107 -4.66 15.45 10.66
C ILE A 107 -5.63 16.62 10.80
N VAL A 108 -6.49 16.57 11.80
CA VAL A 108 -7.52 17.60 12.05
C VAL A 108 -7.05 18.52 13.18
N ASN A 109 -6.98 19.81 12.88
CA ASN A 109 -6.79 20.85 13.89
C ASN A 109 -8.17 21.41 14.29
N ASN A 110 -8.67 20.93 15.42
CA ASN A 110 -9.99 21.31 15.92
C ASN A 110 -10.05 22.73 16.52
N THR A 111 -8.90 23.41 16.69
CA THR A 111 -8.86 24.78 17.22
C THR A 111 -9.05 25.83 16.14
N ASN A 112 -8.72 25.50 14.89
CA ASN A 112 -8.70 26.43 13.75
C ASN A 112 -9.65 26.03 12.59
N ASP A 113 -10.50 25.02 12.77
CA ASP A 113 -11.42 24.50 11.72
C ASP A 113 -10.68 24.15 10.41
N GLU A 114 -9.56 23.46 10.53
CA GLU A 114 -8.73 23.06 9.40
C GLU A 114 -8.25 21.61 9.51
N PHE A 115 -7.80 21.06 8.39
CA PHE A 115 -7.17 19.75 8.33
C PHE A 115 -6.00 19.75 7.37
N TYR A 116 -5.01 18.92 7.68
CA TYR A 116 -3.80 18.74 6.90
C TYR A 116 -3.86 17.38 6.20
N LYS A 117 -3.72 17.40 4.88
CA LYS A 117 -3.55 16.18 4.09
C LYS A 117 -2.07 15.84 4.07
N GLN A 118 -1.69 14.78 4.77
CA GLN A 118 -0.32 14.32 4.89
C GLN A 118 0.18 13.73 3.56
N PRO A 119 1.51 13.61 3.34
CA PRO A 119 2.06 12.88 2.20
C PRO A 119 1.46 11.48 2.01
N MET A 120 1.18 10.75 3.09
CA MET A 120 0.50 9.45 3.06
C MET A 120 -0.87 9.47 2.33
N PHE A 121 -1.63 10.57 2.45
CA PHE A 121 -2.90 10.73 1.72
C PHE A 121 -2.66 10.69 0.21
N TYR A 122 -1.62 11.36 -0.25
CA TYR A 122 -1.27 11.40 -1.67
C TYR A 122 -0.66 10.07 -2.12
N ALA A 123 0.13 9.41 -1.26
CA ALA A 123 0.64 8.05 -1.49
C ALA A 123 -0.52 7.10 -1.84
N MET A 124 -1.53 6.99 -0.98
CA MET A 124 -2.73 6.19 -1.25
C MET A 124 -3.50 6.68 -2.47
N GLY A 125 -3.50 7.99 -2.72
CA GLY A 125 -4.13 8.61 -3.90
C GLY A 125 -3.56 8.10 -5.23
N HIS A 126 -2.25 7.82 -5.31
CA HIS A 126 -1.62 7.24 -6.50
C HIS A 126 -2.15 5.85 -6.86
N PHE A 127 -2.71 5.11 -5.90
CA PHE A 127 -3.31 3.79 -6.12
C PHE A 127 -4.83 3.90 -6.22
N SER A 128 -5.48 4.36 -5.15
CA SER A 128 -6.95 4.37 -5.00
C SER A 128 -7.68 5.17 -6.08
N LYS A 129 -7.08 6.24 -6.60
CA LYS A 129 -7.70 7.07 -7.64
C LYS A 129 -7.61 6.44 -9.03
N TYR A 130 -6.56 5.66 -9.30
CA TYR A 130 -6.19 5.23 -10.65
C TYR A 130 -6.33 3.71 -10.86
N ILE A 131 -6.57 2.95 -9.80
CA ILE A 131 -6.77 1.49 -9.83
C ILE A 131 -8.18 1.20 -9.28
N PRO A 132 -9.23 1.29 -10.12
CA PRO A 132 -10.59 0.95 -9.71
C PRO A 132 -10.73 -0.55 -9.37
N GLU A 133 -11.82 -0.89 -8.68
CA GLU A 133 -12.20 -2.28 -8.41
C GLU A 133 -12.24 -3.10 -9.71
N ASN A 134 -11.88 -4.38 -9.63
CA ASN A 134 -11.74 -5.31 -10.75
C ASN A 134 -10.57 -5.03 -11.72
N SER A 135 -9.67 -4.10 -11.39
CA SER A 135 -8.39 -4.01 -12.09
C SER A 135 -7.57 -5.29 -11.89
N VAL A 136 -6.90 -5.76 -12.95
CA VAL A 136 -6.09 -6.97 -12.93
C VAL A 136 -4.62 -6.59 -12.90
N ARG A 137 -3.92 -6.96 -11.83
CA ARG A 137 -2.47 -6.78 -11.74
C ARG A 137 -1.78 -7.68 -12.76
N VAL A 138 -0.86 -7.10 -13.52
CA VAL A 138 0.00 -7.81 -14.48
C VAL A 138 1.45 -7.80 -14.01
N ASN A 139 2.27 -8.68 -14.59
CA ASN A 139 3.69 -8.68 -14.31
C ASN A 139 4.35 -7.40 -14.82
N ILE A 140 5.32 -6.88 -14.08
CA ILE A 140 6.19 -5.79 -14.51
C ILE A 140 7.63 -6.23 -14.30
N GLU A 141 8.46 -6.06 -15.33
CA GLU A 141 9.89 -6.28 -15.26
C GLU A 141 10.58 -4.92 -15.12
N ILE A 142 11.22 -4.69 -13.99
CA ILE A 142 11.98 -3.47 -13.73
C ILE A 142 13.46 -3.82 -13.96
N SER A 143 14.19 -2.92 -14.64
CA SER A 143 15.64 -3.07 -14.84
C SER A 143 16.39 -3.24 -13.51
N ASN A 144 17.67 -3.61 -13.54
CA ASN A 144 18.49 -3.90 -12.34
C ASN A 144 18.73 -2.72 -11.37
N ASP A 145 17.92 -1.65 -11.41
CA ASP A 145 17.91 -0.59 -10.40
C ASP A 145 17.02 -0.99 -9.22
N THR A 146 17.65 -1.33 -8.09
CA THR A 146 16.96 -1.76 -6.87
C THR A 146 16.26 -0.62 -6.12
N THR A 147 16.43 0.64 -6.54
CA THR A 147 15.77 1.81 -5.94
C THR A 147 14.42 2.11 -6.57
N ILE A 148 14.10 1.45 -7.69
CA ILE A 148 12.81 1.59 -8.37
C ILE A 148 11.96 0.35 -8.10
N ILE A 149 10.76 0.58 -7.58
CA ILE A 149 9.74 -0.46 -7.46
C ILE A 149 8.44 0.01 -8.09
N GLY A 150 7.57 -0.94 -8.45
CA GLY A 150 6.29 -0.59 -9.06
C GLY A 150 5.35 -1.76 -9.25
N SER A 151 4.13 -1.42 -9.65
CA SER A 151 3.07 -2.37 -9.98
C SER A 151 2.31 -1.87 -11.21
N ALA A 152 1.93 -2.79 -12.08
CA ALA A 152 1.20 -2.50 -13.31
C ALA A 152 -0.15 -3.25 -13.33
N PHE A 153 -1.16 -2.62 -13.91
CA PHE A 153 -2.54 -3.10 -13.94
C PHE A 153 -3.17 -2.89 -15.30
N VAL A 154 -4.02 -3.84 -15.70
CA VAL A 154 -5.02 -3.67 -16.75
C VAL A 154 -6.33 -3.28 -16.09
N LEU A 155 -6.87 -2.14 -16.48
CA LEU A 155 -8.11 -1.60 -15.93
C LEU A 155 -9.34 -2.26 -16.59
N PRO A 156 -10.54 -2.19 -15.97
CA PRO A 156 -11.76 -2.77 -16.54
C PRO A 156 -12.15 -2.25 -17.93
N ASP A 157 -11.72 -1.03 -18.28
CA ASP A 157 -11.94 -0.42 -19.59
C ASP A 157 -10.85 -0.77 -20.63
N GLY A 158 -9.86 -1.57 -20.25
CA GLY A 158 -8.73 -1.98 -21.08
C GLY A 158 -7.51 -1.06 -21.00
N ASN A 159 -7.58 0.08 -20.31
CA ASN A 159 -6.43 0.97 -20.12
C ASN A 159 -5.36 0.35 -19.20
N ARG A 160 -4.18 0.98 -19.14
CA ARG A 160 -3.09 0.60 -18.22
C ARG A 160 -2.95 1.63 -17.11
N ALA A 161 -2.73 1.13 -15.90
CA ALA A 161 -2.21 1.95 -14.80
C ALA A 161 -0.89 1.36 -14.33
N VAL A 162 0.12 2.22 -14.18
CA VAL A 162 1.42 1.84 -13.64
C VAL A 162 1.76 2.83 -12.54
N VAL A 163 2.07 2.30 -11.35
CA VAL A 163 2.57 3.10 -10.22
C VAL A 163 4.03 2.75 -10.01
N ILE A 164 4.89 3.77 -10.02
CA ILE A 164 6.33 3.65 -9.81
C ILE A 164 6.72 4.48 -8.59
N LEU A 165 7.56 3.93 -7.72
CA LEU A 165 8.19 4.63 -6.62
C LEU A 165 9.71 4.65 -6.85
N ASN A 166 10.29 5.84 -6.91
CA ASN A 166 11.73 6.05 -6.84
C ASN A 166 12.11 6.30 -5.37
N GLN A 167 12.93 5.42 -4.81
CA GLN A 167 13.37 5.46 -3.42
C GLN A 167 14.78 6.05 -3.27
N SER A 168 15.25 6.79 -4.28
CA SER A 168 16.53 7.49 -4.28
C SER A 168 16.32 8.99 -4.36
N ASP A 169 17.29 9.75 -3.86
CA ASP A 169 17.32 11.22 -3.97
C ASP A 169 17.68 11.73 -5.38
N GLU A 170 18.03 10.81 -6.29
CA GLU A 170 18.45 11.13 -7.65
C GLU A 170 17.28 11.02 -8.62
N GLU A 171 17.23 11.93 -9.60
CA GLU A 171 16.30 11.84 -10.72
C GLU A 171 16.60 10.60 -11.57
N LYS A 172 15.55 9.92 -12.04
CA LYS A 172 15.63 8.67 -12.78
C LYS A 172 14.73 8.72 -13.99
N THR A 173 15.31 8.69 -15.18
CA THR A 173 14.54 8.51 -16.42
C THR A 173 13.95 7.11 -16.48
N ILE A 174 12.63 7.01 -16.66
CA ILE A 174 11.90 5.74 -16.75
C ILE A 174 11.32 5.59 -18.15
N VAL A 175 11.60 4.44 -18.77
CA VAL A 175 10.98 4.03 -20.04
C VAL A 175 10.03 2.87 -19.76
N LEU A 176 8.73 3.10 -19.95
CA LEU A 176 7.71 2.05 -19.91
C LEU A 176 7.57 1.42 -21.29
N ASN A 177 7.65 0.09 -21.34
CA ASN A 177 7.45 -0.67 -22.57
C ASN A 177 6.26 -1.61 -22.38
N ASP A 178 5.17 -1.37 -23.09
CA ASP A 178 4.02 -2.27 -23.19
C ASP A 178 4.07 -2.96 -24.56
N ALA A 179 4.00 -4.30 -24.57
CA ALA A 179 4.12 -5.08 -25.80
C ALA A 179 3.02 -4.80 -26.84
N GLU A 180 1.86 -4.30 -26.40
CA GLU A 180 0.72 -3.96 -27.25
C GLU A 180 0.68 -2.46 -27.60
N LEU A 181 1.05 -1.60 -26.65
CA LEU A 181 0.90 -0.14 -26.77
C LEU A 181 2.18 0.60 -27.16
N GLY A 182 3.33 -0.07 -27.13
CA GLY A 182 4.64 0.52 -27.42
C GLY A 182 5.30 1.15 -26.21
N SER A 183 6.15 2.15 -26.45
CA SER A 183 7.03 2.75 -25.42
C SER A 183 6.63 4.17 -25.05
N LEU A 184 6.73 4.50 -23.76
CA LEU A 184 6.54 5.84 -23.21
C LEU A 184 7.74 6.18 -22.30
N GLU A 185 8.29 7.38 -22.43
CA GLU A 185 9.42 7.86 -21.64
C GLU A 185 8.98 8.99 -20.70
N PHE A 186 9.45 8.93 -19.45
CA PHE A 186 9.18 9.89 -18.39
C PHE A 186 10.51 10.37 -17.79
N PHE A 187 10.58 11.68 -17.49
CA PHE A 187 11.72 12.34 -16.86
C PHE A 187 11.45 12.54 -15.37
#